data_AF-A0AAV2HM63-F1
#
_entry.id   AF-A0AAV2HM63-F1
#
_cell.length_a   1.000
_cell.length_b   1.000
_cell.length_c   1.000
_cell.angle_alpha   90.00
_cell.angle_beta   90.00
_cell.angle_gamma   90.00
#
_symmetry.space_group_name_H-M   'P 1'
#
loop_
_entity.id
_entity.type
_entity.pdbx_description
1 polymer ?
#
loop_
_entity_poly.entity_id
_entity_poly.type
_entity_poly.pdbx_seq_one_letter_code
_entity_poly.pdbx_strand_id
1 'polypeptide(L)'
;RQAFFPDRDIWSDESLLLWKGRLVFKQYLPLKRDRFGIKIFCLCDEAGYLYRFRVYTGKQDPLYKIDNYVPEECQQLSMTSKVALELLAPLLNQGYHLYIDNWYNSIPLIRFHTQK
;
A
#
# COMPACT_ATOMS: atom_id res chain seq x y z
N ARG A 1 -6.15 11.29 -16.72
CA ARG A 1 -4.87 11.22 -17.47
C ARG A 1 -3.79 10.85 -16.48
N GLN A 2 -3.05 9.78 -16.74
CA GLN A 2 -1.85 9.44 -15.97
C GLN A 2 -0.73 10.37 -16.45
N ALA A 3 -0.18 11.18 -15.54
CA ALA A 3 0.85 12.16 -15.89
C ALA A 3 2.27 11.59 -15.86
N PHE A 4 2.43 10.41 -15.23
CA PHE A 4 3.70 9.79 -14.94
C PHE A 4 3.53 8.26 -14.92
N PHE A 5 4.53 7.56 -15.46
CA PHE A 5 4.70 6.12 -15.32
C PHE A 5 6.01 5.89 -14.57
N PRO A 6 6.02 5.02 -13.55
CA PRO A 6 7.23 4.74 -12.80
C PRO A 6 8.22 3.96 -13.66
N ASP A 7 9.50 4.08 -13.32
CA ASP A 7 10.54 3.18 -13.79
C ASP A 7 10.36 1.76 -13.21
N ARG A 8 11.27 0.86 -13.58
CA ARG A 8 11.16 -0.57 -13.27
C ARG A 8 11.09 -0.85 -11.77
N ASP A 9 11.78 -0.06 -10.97
CA ASP A 9 11.99 -0.32 -9.55
C ASP A 9 11.03 0.53 -8.72
N ILE A 10 10.08 -0.14 -8.06
CA ILE A 10 9.02 0.51 -7.29
C ILE A 10 9.06 0.06 -5.83
N TRP A 11 8.75 0.98 -4.93
CA TRP A 11 8.73 0.75 -3.47
C TRP A 11 7.37 1.07 -2.85
N SER A 12 6.93 0.20 -1.94
CA SER A 12 5.73 0.41 -1.13
C SER A 12 6.10 0.64 0.33
N ASP A 13 5.66 1.77 0.90
CA ASP A 13 5.94 2.14 2.29
C ASP A 13 4.78 2.93 2.94
N GLU A 14 4.87 3.13 4.25
CA GLU A 14 3.98 3.95 5.06
C GLU A 14 4.56 5.35 5.32
N SER A 15 3.77 6.35 4.96
CA SER A 15 3.97 7.73 5.37
C SER A 15 2.95 8.14 6.43
N LEU A 16 3.34 9.10 7.29
CA LEU A 16 2.47 9.67 8.31
C LEU A 16 2.40 11.17 8.13
N LEU A 17 1.25 11.66 7.68
CA LEU A 17 0.99 13.09 7.53
C LEU A 17 0.60 13.67 8.89
N LEU A 18 1.41 14.58 9.44
CA LEU A 18 1.14 15.22 10.72
C LEU A 18 -0.26 15.87 10.73
N TRP A 19 -1.09 15.48 11.71
CA TRP A 19 -2.42 16.05 11.90
C TRP A 19 -2.75 16.22 13.37
N LYS A 20 -2.99 17.48 13.78
CA LYS A 20 -3.27 17.84 15.18
C LYS A 20 -4.76 17.95 15.51
N GLY A 21 -5.64 17.95 14.49
CA GLY A 21 -7.08 18.06 14.67
C GLY A 21 -7.76 16.80 15.23
N ARG A 22 -9.07 16.92 15.46
CA ARG A 22 -9.95 15.76 15.73
C ARG A 22 -10.26 15.06 14.42
N LEU A 23 -9.82 13.82 14.30
CA LEU A 23 -10.08 12.98 13.14
C LEU A 23 -10.22 11.53 13.62
N VAL A 24 -11.26 10.86 13.15
CA VAL A 24 -11.66 9.53 13.66
C VAL A 24 -10.60 8.46 13.39
N PHE A 25 -9.91 8.55 12.26
CA PHE A 25 -8.90 7.57 11.83
C PHE A 25 -7.45 8.03 12.05
N LYS A 26 -7.23 9.07 12.88
CA LYS A 26 -5.88 9.48 13.27
C LYS A 26 -5.12 8.31 13.90
N GLN A 27 -3.91 8.06 13.45
CA GLN A 27 -3.05 6.98 13.94
C GLN A 27 -1.96 7.53 14.86
N TYR A 28 -1.57 6.68 15.81
CA TYR A 28 -0.39 6.88 16.65
C TYR A 28 0.71 5.90 16.22
N LEU A 29 1.82 6.41 15.70
CA LEU A 29 2.99 5.61 15.33
C LEU A 29 4.20 6.07 16.18
N PRO A 30 4.54 5.37 17.27
CA PRO A 30 5.55 5.82 18.22
C PRO A 30 6.96 5.92 17.63
N LEU A 31 7.26 5.12 16.60
CA LEU A 31 8.56 5.06 15.94
C LEU A 31 8.78 6.16 14.89
N LYS A 32 7.72 6.91 14.51
CA LYS A 32 7.84 8.02 13.55
C LYS A 32 8.05 9.34 14.32
N ARG A 33 8.79 10.28 13.71
CA ARG A 33 9.10 11.60 14.30
C ARG A 33 7.81 12.34 14.71
N ASP A 34 6.87 12.44 13.78
CA ASP A 34 5.53 12.90 14.04
C ASP A 34 4.69 11.73 14.54
N ARG A 35 4.47 11.62 15.85
CA ARG A 35 3.83 10.41 16.41
C ARG A 35 2.33 10.31 16.11
N PHE A 36 1.66 11.41 15.78
CA PHE A 36 0.21 11.46 15.55
C PHE A 36 -0.10 12.05 14.18
N GLY A 37 -0.85 11.33 13.36
CA GLY A 37 -1.16 11.80 12.02
C GLY A 37 -2.13 10.93 11.24
N ILE A 38 -2.26 11.23 9.96
CA ILE A 38 -2.99 10.46 8.98
C ILE A 38 -2.02 9.49 8.35
N LYS A 39 -2.25 8.19 8.55
CA LYS A 39 -1.43 7.13 7.96
C LYS A 39 -1.79 6.98 6.48
N ILE A 40 -0.79 6.99 5.62
CA ILE A 40 -0.91 6.89 4.17
C ILE A 40 0.00 5.77 3.68
N PHE A 41 -0.56 4.85 2.92
CA PHE A 41 0.20 3.85 2.16
C PHE A 41 0.60 4.47 0.83
N CYS A 42 1.88 4.39 0.48
CA CYS A 42 2.45 5.03 -0.69
C CYS A 42 3.13 3.98 -1.57
N LEU A 43 2.89 4.07 -2.87
CA LEU A 43 3.63 3.38 -3.91
C LEU A 43 4.37 4.44 -4.70
N CYS A 44 5.69 4.41 -4.61
CA CYS A 44 6.57 5.37 -5.23
C CYS A 44 7.48 4.69 -6.26
N ASP A 45 8.15 5.49 -7.07
CA ASP A 45 9.19 5.07 -8.01
C ASP A 45 10.59 5.32 -7.44
N GLU A 46 11.63 4.71 -8.00
CA GLU A 46 13.04 4.88 -7.60
C GLU A 46 13.44 6.37 -7.50
N ALA A 47 12.96 7.20 -8.43
CA ALA A 47 13.20 8.65 -8.43
C ALA A 47 12.48 9.41 -7.29
N GLY A 48 11.71 8.73 -6.44
CA GLY A 48 10.95 9.31 -5.33
C GLY A 48 9.58 9.87 -5.70
N TYR A 49 9.12 9.67 -6.94
CA TYR A 49 7.80 10.12 -7.37
C TYR A 49 6.69 9.24 -6.77
N LEU A 50 5.67 9.89 -6.22
CA LEU A 50 4.48 9.21 -5.73
C LEU A 50 3.59 8.80 -6.90
N TYR A 51 3.57 7.50 -7.21
CA TYR A 51 2.75 6.96 -8.29
C TYR A 51 1.31 6.75 -7.83
N ARG A 52 1.10 6.08 -6.69
CA ARG A 52 -0.22 5.85 -6.09
C ARG A 52 -0.15 5.92 -4.58
N PHE A 53 -1.25 6.31 -3.94
CA PHE A 53 -1.35 6.29 -2.50
C PHE A 53 -2.76 5.94 -2.04
N ARG A 54 -2.87 5.51 -0.79
CA ARG A 54 -4.14 5.26 -0.13
C ARG A 54 -4.09 5.74 1.31
N VAL A 55 -5.14 6.46 1.72
CA VAL A 55 -5.31 6.91 3.11
C VAL A 55 -5.92 5.77 3.92
N TYR A 56 -5.33 5.46 5.07
CA TYR A 56 -5.91 4.52 6.02
C TYR A 56 -7.06 5.18 6.78
N THR A 57 -8.26 4.62 6.69
CA THR A 57 -9.46 5.18 7.34
C THR A 57 -9.96 4.36 8.53
N GLY A 58 -9.11 3.52 9.13
CA GLY A 58 -9.47 2.71 10.30
C GLY A 58 -10.26 1.45 9.94
N LYS A 59 -11.02 0.91 10.90
CA LYS A 59 -11.83 -0.31 10.71
C LYS A 59 -12.97 -0.16 9.69
N GLN A 60 -13.33 1.07 9.35
CA GLN A 60 -14.35 1.38 8.34
C GLN A 60 -13.75 1.48 6.93
N ASP A 61 -12.44 1.23 6.77
CA ASP A 61 -11.79 1.23 5.48
C ASP A 61 -12.49 0.25 4.52
N PRO A 62 -12.94 0.70 3.33
CA PRO A 62 -13.56 -0.17 2.33
C PRO A 62 -12.71 -1.39 1.96
N LEU A 63 -11.40 -1.35 2.22
CA LEU A 63 -10.51 -2.50 2.09
C LEU A 63 -10.92 -3.70 2.95
N TYR A 64 -11.59 -3.46 4.09
CA TYR A 64 -12.17 -4.53 4.89
C TYR A 64 -13.31 -5.28 4.17
N LYS A 65 -13.80 -4.76 3.04
CA LYS A 65 -14.94 -5.29 2.28
C LYS A 65 -14.61 -5.68 0.83
N ILE A 66 -13.34 -5.63 0.40
CA ILE A 66 -12.97 -6.04 -0.97
C ILE A 66 -12.76 -7.55 -1.06
N ASP A 67 -13.88 -8.25 -1.15
CA ASP A 67 -13.92 -9.60 -1.71
C ASP A 67 -13.93 -9.56 -3.26
N ASN A 68 -14.26 -8.40 -3.85
CA ASN A 68 -14.49 -8.25 -5.30
C ASN A 68 -13.29 -7.73 -6.12
N TYR A 69 -12.26 -7.16 -5.48
CA TYR A 69 -11.09 -6.57 -6.16
C TYR A 69 -9.79 -7.38 -5.97
N VAL A 70 -9.84 -8.37 -5.09
CA VAL A 70 -8.72 -9.22 -4.74
C VAL A 70 -9.02 -10.61 -5.30
N PRO A 71 -8.10 -11.23 -6.07
CA PRO A 71 -8.29 -12.60 -6.55
C PRO A 71 -8.71 -13.53 -5.41
N GLU A 72 -9.52 -14.55 -5.70
CA GLU A 72 -10.04 -15.48 -4.68
C GLU A 72 -8.90 -16.09 -3.84
N GLU A 73 -7.80 -16.42 -4.50
CA GLU A 73 -6.54 -16.91 -3.93
C GLU A 73 -5.91 -15.96 -2.89
N CYS A 74 -6.23 -14.67 -3.00
CA CYS A 74 -5.72 -13.58 -2.19
C CYS A 74 -6.73 -13.11 -1.13
N GLN A 75 -7.93 -13.70 -1.03
CA GLN A 75 -8.93 -13.33 -0.02
C GLN A 75 -8.44 -13.59 1.42
N GLN A 76 -7.59 -14.61 1.61
CA GLN A 76 -7.00 -14.98 2.90
C GLN A 76 -5.79 -14.12 3.30
N LEU A 77 -5.38 -13.17 2.46
CA LEU A 77 -4.26 -12.29 2.75
C LEU A 77 -4.54 -11.34 3.92
N SER A 78 -3.47 -10.98 4.63
CA SER A 78 -3.51 -9.91 5.63
C SER A 78 -3.99 -8.60 4.98
N MET A 79 -4.61 -7.72 5.78
CA MET A 79 -5.06 -6.41 5.29
C MET A 79 -3.93 -5.61 4.64
N THR A 80 -2.71 -5.71 5.18
CA THR A 80 -1.52 -5.03 4.63
C THR A 80 -1.16 -5.55 3.25
N SER A 81 -1.26 -6.86 3.04
CA SER A 81 -1.02 -7.48 1.73
C SER A 81 -2.11 -7.07 0.73
N LYS A 82 -3.38 -6.97 1.16
CA LYS A 82 -4.47 -6.48 0.29
C LYS A 82 -4.27 -5.02 -0.13
N VAL A 83 -3.82 -4.15 0.78
CA VAL A 83 -3.44 -2.76 0.47
C VAL A 83 -2.34 -2.72 -0.59
N ALA A 84 -1.28 -3.52 -0.41
CA ALA A 84 -0.16 -3.56 -1.35
C ALA A 84 -0.63 -4.01 -2.74
N LEU A 85 -1.42 -5.09 -2.83
CA LEU A 85 -1.99 -5.54 -4.10
C LEU A 85 -2.87 -4.47 -4.77
N GLU A 86 -3.68 -3.75 -4.00
CA GLU A 86 -4.52 -2.69 -4.55
C GLU A 86 -3.67 -1.55 -5.14
N LEU A 87 -2.61 -1.13 -4.45
CA LEU A 87 -1.68 -0.12 -4.96
C LEU A 87 -0.97 -0.60 -6.23
N LEU A 88 -0.61 -1.88 -6.27
CA LEU A 88 0.12 -2.50 -7.38
C LEU A 88 -0.75 -2.92 -8.56
N ALA A 89 -2.07 -3.03 -8.39
CA ALA A 89 -3.01 -3.54 -9.40
C ALA A 89 -2.72 -3.12 -10.87
N PRO A 90 -2.44 -1.84 -11.19
CA PRO A 90 -2.18 -1.40 -12.56
C PRO A 90 -0.78 -1.75 -13.09
N LEU A 91 0.15 -2.15 -12.22
CA LEU A 91 1.54 -2.51 -12.55
C LEU A 91 1.78 -4.03 -12.49
N LEU A 92 0.77 -4.81 -12.07
CA LEU A 92 0.86 -6.27 -12.04
C LEU A 92 1.15 -6.82 -13.44
N ASN A 93 2.00 -7.84 -13.49
CA ASN A 93 2.37 -8.55 -14.72
C ASN A 93 3.07 -7.69 -15.80
N GLN A 94 3.63 -6.54 -15.43
CA GLN A 94 4.34 -5.65 -16.35
C GLN A 94 5.88 -5.67 -16.18
N GLY A 95 6.41 -6.54 -15.32
CA GLY A 95 7.86 -6.75 -15.16
C GLY A 95 8.56 -5.78 -14.19
N TYR A 96 7.81 -5.01 -13.41
CA TYR A 96 8.32 -4.16 -12.33
C TYR A 96 8.91 -4.98 -11.19
N HIS A 97 9.92 -4.42 -10.53
CA HIS A 97 10.55 -4.97 -9.34
C HIS A 97 10.01 -4.25 -8.11
N LEU A 98 9.36 -5.00 -7.24
CA LEU A 98 8.74 -4.47 -6.04
C LEU A 98 9.64 -4.63 -4.82
N TYR A 99 9.93 -3.51 -4.17
CA TYR A 99 10.59 -3.44 -2.87
C TYR A 99 9.55 -3.12 -1.79
N ILE A 100 9.41 -4.02 -0.82
CA ILE A 100 8.45 -3.87 0.29
C ILE A 100 9.10 -4.15 1.65
N ASP A 101 8.61 -3.44 2.66
CA ASP A 101 8.97 -3.71 4.05
C ASP A 101 8.40 -5.06 4.52
N ASN A 102 9.05 -5.67 5.51
CA ASN A 102 8.69 -6.95 6.09
C ASN A 102 7.24 -7.02 6.59
N TRP A 103 6.68 -5.88 6.99
CA TRP A 103 5.27 -5.77 7.40
C TRP A 103 4.27 -6.13 6.28
N TYR A 104 4.71 -6.07 5.02
CA TYR A 104 3.93 -6.41 3.82
C TYR A 104 4.30 -7.76 3.22
N ASN A 105 5.38 -8.38 3.69
CA ASN A 105 5.86 -9.66 3.17
C ASN A 105 4.92 -10.80 3.60
N SER A 106 4.18 -11.34 2.65
CA SER A 106 3.47 -12.61 2.83
C SER A 106 3.77 -13.55 1.66
N ILE A 107 3.96 -14.83 1.97
CA ILE A 107 4.23 -15.87 0.97
C ILE A 107 3.20 -15.87 -0.16
N PRO A 108 1.88 -15.71 0.08
CA PRO A 108 0.91 -15.70 -1.01
C PRO A 108 1.03 -14.44 -1.88
N LEU A 109 1.38 -13.27 -1.32
CA LEU A 109 1.62 -12.05 -2.09
C LEU A 109 2.84 -12.20 -3.01
N ILE A 110 3.93 -12.79 -2.50
CA ILE A 110 5.12 -13.07 -3.30
C ILE A 110 4.79 -14.05 -4.43
N ARG A 111 4.08 -15.14 -4.13
CA ARG A 111 3.67 -16.11 -5.16
C ARG A 111 2.82 -15.47 -6.26
N PHE A 112 1.88 -14.61 -5.89
CA PHE A 112 1.06 -13.89 -6.85
C PHE A 112 1.88 -12.92 -7.72
N HIS A 113 2.92 -12.31 -7.14
CA HIS A 113 3.83 -11.43 -7.89
C HIS A 113 4.83 -12.18 -8.78
N THR A 114 5.29 -13.37 -8.36
CA THR A 114 6.31 -14.17 -9.06
C THR A 114 5.72 -15.17 -10.06
N GLN A 115 4.40 -15.43 -10.06
CA GLN A 115 3.76 -16.27 -11.07
C GLN A 115 3.65 -15.57 -12.43
N LYS A 116 4.80 -15.33 -13.08
CA LYS A 116 5.02 -15.34 -14.53
C LYS A 116 6.47 -15.65 -14.85
#